data_AF-A0A931WJK6-F1
#
_entry.id   AF-A0A931WJK6-F1
#
_cell.length_a   1.000
_cell.length_b   1.000
_cell.length_c   1.000
_cell.angle_alpha   90.00
_cell.angle_beta   90.00
_cell.angle_gamma   90.00
#
_symmetry.space_group_name_H-M   'P 1'
#
loop_
_entity.id
_entity.type
_entity.pdbx_description
1 polymer ?
#
loop_
_entity_poly.entity_id
_entity_poly.type
_entity_poly.pdbx_seq_one_letter_code
_entity_poly.pdbx_strand_id
1 'polypeptide(L)'
;MWEYDPLADTWSPVTQQGTVPPGRAFHATALEGEFLRIFGGEGASGPELSDSWSFDLTTTTWSRNANLLVGVGDAAASPTASILLFGGLSGGVPINRSFRFTAGAPVSNQPPAVAANNASVSTNEGTNAANTGTYSDPDGDAVTLSASAGTVVSNGDGTWSWSNPAPDGPASYNVTITADDGNGGTATATFSVTVDNVAPTSVGVSNSGPVNTGSAATITVNATDPAGANDPLSYSFDCDNDGVYEIGPQGGNSAQCTFAAPGGYTVNVLVDDGDGGTATGSTVVTVDAPLPTNKSDCMKNGAAY
;
A
#
# COMPACT_ATOMS: atom_id res chain seq x y z
N MET A 1 41.47 -9.05 -2.30
CA MET A 1 41.93 -7.68 -2.02
C MET A 1 42.07 -7.56 -0.51
N TRP A 2 42.96 -6.71 -0.01
CA TRP A 2 43.09 -6.43 1.41
C TRP A 2 42.95 -4.92 1.61
N GLU A 3 42.25 -4.52 2.65
CA GLU A 3 42.08 -3.14 3.07
C GLU A 3 42.85 -2.91 4.38
N TYR A 4 43.48 -1.76 4.49
CA TYR A 4 44.18 -1.36 5.71
C TYR A 4 43.34 -0.35 6.47
N ASP A 5 42.99 -0.68 7.71
CA ASP A 5 42.40 0.26 8.66
C ASP A 5 43.54 0.96 9.42
N PRO A 6 43.78 2.26 9.21
CA PRO A 6 44.86 3.00 9.88
C PRO A 6 44.57 3.29 11.36
N LEU A 7 43.32 3.18 11.80
CA LEU A 7 42.94 3.36 13.21
C LEU A 7 43.13 2.07 13.99
N ALA A 8 42.77 0.94 13.38
CA ALA A 8 42.98 -0.38 13.97
C ALA A 8 44.40 -0.93 13.74
N ASP A 9 45.17 -0.34 12.83
CA ASP A 9 46.47 -0.85 12.36
C ASP A 9 46.41 -2.32 11.92
N THR A 10 45.35 -2.68 11.20
CA THR A 10 45.13 -4.05 10.73
C THR A 10 44.77 -4.10 9.25
N TRP A 11 45.17 -5.20 8.61
CA TRP A 11 44.73 -5.55 7.27
C TRP A 11 43.58 -6.54 7.35
N SER A 12 42.48 -6.25 6.67
CA SER A 12 41.31 -7.12 6.58
C SER A 12 41.07 -7.56 5.12
N PRO A 13 40.57 -8.79 4.89
CA PRO A 13 40.27 -9.25 3.54
C PRO A 13 38.96 -8.59 3.05
N VAL A 14 38.98 -8.04 1.83
CA VAL A 14 37.78 -7.51 1.16
C VAL A 14 37.22 -8.57 0.21
N THR A 15 35.94 -8.88 0.38
CA THR A 15 35.19 -9.75 -0.55
C THR A 15 35.04 -9.03 -1.89
N GLN A 16 35.60 -9.65 -2.93
CA GLN A 16 35.54 -9.12 -4.29
C GLN A 16 34.43 -9.80 -5.07
N GLN A 17 33.65 -9.01 -5.81
CA GLN A 17 32.56 -9.48 -6.66
C GLN A 17 32.92 -9.31 -8.14
N GLY A 18 32.14 -9.93 -9.03
CA GLY A 18 32.32 -9.81 -10.48
C GLY A 18 33.51 -10.60 -11.05
N THR A 19 34.08 -10.12 -12.16
CA THR A 19 35.18 -10.81 -12.86
C THR A 19 36.52 -10.27 -12.39
N VAL A 20 37.20 -11.00 -11.50
CA VAL A 20 38.47 -10.56 -10.93
C VAL A 20 39.60 -10.61 -11.98
N PRO A 21 40.40 -9.53 -12.16
CA PRO A 21 41.52 -9.52 -13.08
C PRO A 21 42.60 -10.54 -12.71
N PRO A 22 43.35 -11.08 -13.68
CA PRO A 22 44.53 -11.89 -13.38
C PRO A 22 45.61 -11.06 -12.67
N GLY A 23 46.42 -11.74 -11.86
CA GLY A 23 47.55 -11.14 -11.14
C GLY A 23 48.54 -10.47 -12.11
N ARG A 24 48.98 -9.26 -11.74
CA ARG A 24 49.77 -8.38 -12.62
C ARG A 24 50.74 -7.46 -11.85
N ALA A 25 51.82 -7.07 -12.49
CA ALA A 25 52.78 -6.05 -12.04
C ALA A 25 52.89 -4.89 -13.05
N PHE A 26 53.57 -3.80 -12.70
CA PHE A 26 53.86 -2.66 -13.59
C PHE A 26 52.62 -2.05 -14.28
N HIS A 27 51.44 -2.17 -13.68
CA HIS A 27 50.20 -1.64 -14.24
C HIS A 27 50.02 -0.17 -13.88
N ALA A 28 49.29 0.56 -14.72
CA ALA A 28 48.87 1.92 -14.42
C ALA A 28 47.58 1.89 -13.61
N THR A 29 47.45 2.79 -12.62
CA THR A 29 46.21 2.98 -11.87
C THR A 29 45.77 4.44 -11.89
N ALA A 30 44.46 4.65 -11.82
CA ALA A 30 43.87 5.97 -11.66
C ALA A 30 42.55 5.88 -10.89
N LEU A 31 42.28 6.85 -10.02
CA LEU A 31 40.99 7.00 -9.35
C LEU A 31 40.09 7.93 -10.18
N GLU A 32 38.84 7.52 -10.37
CA GLU A 32 37.82 8.23 -11.13
C GLU A 32 36.47 8.11 -10.42
N GLY A 33 36.09 9.12 -9.63
CA GLY A 33 34.93 9.03 -8.76
C GLY A 33 35.06 7.84 -7.80
N GLU A 34 34.09 6.94 -7.82
CA GLU A 34 34.08 5.71 -7.01
C GLU A 34 34.80 4.53 -7.68
N PHE A 35 35.40 4.73 -8.86
CA PHE A 35 36.06 3.64 -9.58
C PHE A 35 37.59 3.75 -9.51
N LEU A 36 38.23 2.66 -9.09
CA LEU A 36 39.65 2.44 -9.33
C LEU A 36 39.82 1.80 -10.72
N ARG A 37 40.48 2.50 -11.62
CA ARG A 37 40.80 2.01 -12.98
C ARG A 37 42.20 1.41 -13.00
N ILE A 38 42.33 0.26 -13.67
CA ILE A 38 43.60 -0.45 -13.87
C ILE A 38 43.84 -0.64 -15.36
N PHE A 39 45.06 -0.33 -15.80
CA PHE A 39 45.46 -0.34 -17.21
C PHE A 39 46.70 -1.18 -17.42
N GLY A 40 46.55 -2.23 -18.23
CA GLY A 40 47.62 -3.11 -18.66
C GLY A 40 48.48 -3.68 -17.54
N GLY A 41 49.79 -3.72 -17.78
CA GLY A 41 50.79 -4.26 -16.88
C GLY A 41 51.41 -5.54 -17.42
N GLU A 42 52.02 -6.34 -16.56
CA GLU A 42 52.70 -7.57 -16.93
C GLU A 42 52.08 -8.74 -16.16
N GLY A 43 51.69 -9.79 -16.89
CA GLY A 43 51.12 -11.00 -16.30
C GLY A 43 52.17 -11.92 -15.69
N ALA A 44 51.71 -12.97 -14.99
CA ALA A 44 52.60 -14.02 -14.53
C ALA A 44 53.31 -14.67 -15.73
N SER A 45 54.65 -14.52 -15.80
CA SER A 45 55.58 -15.04 -16.83
C SER A 45 56.06 -14.06 -17.91
N GLY A 46 55.92 -12.73 -17.73
CA GLY A 46 56.52 -11.76 -18.65
C GLY A 46 55.66 -11.14 -19.75
N PRO A 47 54.45 -11.63 -20.12
CA PRO A 47 53.72 -11.03 -21.23
C PRO A 47 53.08 -9.71 -20.81
N GLU A 48 53.19 -8.68 -21.66
CA GLU A 48 52.48 -7.43 -21.46
C GLU A 48 50.99 -7.61 -21.69
N LEU A 49 50.19 -7.00 -20.82
CA LEU A 49 48.74 -7.09 -20.80
C LEU A 49 48.17 -5.83 -21.43
N SER A 50 47.39 -5.97 -22.49
CA SER A 50 46.68 -4.82 -23.08
C SER A 50 45.26 -4.65 -22.55
N ASP A 51 44.86 -5.36 -21.50
CA ASP A 51 43.53 -5.26 -20.93
C ASP A 51 43.38 -4.05 -20.00
N SER A 52 42.14 -3.66 -19.73
CA SER A 52 41.84 -2.67 -18.72
C SER A 52 40.64 -3.09 -17.87
N TRP A 53 40.63 -2.64 -16.62
CA TRP A 53 39.71 -3.10 -15.59
C TRP A 53 39.22 -1.95 -14.73
N SER A 54 38.04 -2.13 -14.17
CA SER A 54 37.38 -1.20 -13.26
C SER A 54 37.03 -1.92 -11.97
N PHE A 55 37.30 -1.29 -10.84
CA PHE A 55 36.84 -1.73 -9.54
C PHE A 55 35.94 -0.65 -8.92
N ASP A 56 34.70 -1.02 -8.65
CA ASP A 56 33.72 -0.20 -7.94
C ASP A 56 34.04 -0.22 -6.43
N LEU A 57 34.41 0.92 -5.86
CA LEU A 57 34.78 1.05 -4.44
C LEU A 57 33.57 0.95 -3.51
N THR A 58 32.35 1.18 -4.02
CA THR A 58 31.12 1.13 -3.24
C THR A 58 30.58 -0.29 -3.16
N THR A 59 30.54 -0.99 -4.28
CA THR A 59 29.98 -2.35 -4.35
C THR A 59 31.02 -3.47 -4.27
N THR A 60 32.31 -3.12 -4.24
CA THR A 60 33.46 -4.04 -4.28
C THR A 60 33.47 -4.98 -5.50
N THR A 61 33.01 -4.49 -6.66
CA THR A 61 32.81 -5.28 -7.88
C THR A 61 33.85 -4.97 -8.95
N TRP A 62 34.42 -6.03 -9.55
CA TRP A 62 35.28 -5.93 -10.73
C TRP A 62 34.52 -6.08 -12.04
N SER A 63 34.84 -5.23 -13.01
CA SER A 63 34.40 -5.34 -14.40
C SER A 63 35.57 -5.16 -15.38
N ARG A 64 35.48 -5.88 -16.52
CA ARG A 64 36.47 -5.84 -17.60
C ARG A 64 36.04 -4.79 -18.62
N ASN A 65 36.95 -3.90 -19.01
CA ASN A 65 36.71 -2.92 -20.05
C ASN A 65 37.33 -3.37 -21.39
N ALA A 66 37.21 -2.53 -22.41
CA ALA A 66 37.88 -2.73 -23.69
C ALA A 66 39.42 -2.77 -23.53
N ASN A 67 40.09 -3.51 -24.41
CA ASN A 67 41.54 -3.55 -24.42
C ASN A 67 42.13 -2.21 -24.89
N LEU A 68 43.26 -1.85 -24.31
CA LEU A 68 44.18 -0.83 -24.77
C LEU A 68 44.87 -1.27 -26.07
N LEU A 69 45.45 -0.29 -26.77
CA LEU A 69 46.31 -0.54 -27.93
C LEU A 69 47.77 -0.77 -27.54
N VAL A 70 48.09 -0.85 -26.24
CA VAL A 70 49.44 -0.94 -25.65
C VAL A 70 49.44 -1.84 -24.41
N GLY A 71 50.58 -2.40 -24.01
CA GLY A 71 50.67 -3.45 -22.98
C GLY A 71 51.12 -3.00 -21.58
N VAL A 72 51.86 -1.92 -21.45
CA VAL A 72 52.26 -1.33 -20.15
C VAL A 72 52.17 0.18 -20.31
N GLY A 73 51.90 0.97 -19.26
CA GLY A 73 51.86 2.43 -19.36
C GLY A 73 51.87 3.12 -18.00
N ASP A 74 52.27 4.39 -17.97
CA ASP A 74 52.07 5.28 -16.81
C ASP A 74 50.76 6.06 -17.01
N ALA A 75 49.95 6.16 -15.96
CA ALA A 75 48.68 6.88 -15.99
C ALA A 75 48.75 8.13 -15.11
N ALA A 76 48.22 9.23 -15.64
CA ALA A 76 47.95 10.46 -14.90
C ALA A 76 46.45 10.76 -15.01
N ALA A 77 45.77 10.87 -13.88
CA ALA A 77 44.36 11.24 -13.82
C ALA A 77 44.20 12.76 -13.77
N SER A 78 43.21 13.31 -14.49
CA SER A 78 42.71 14.66 -14.27
C SER A 78 41.47 14.59 -13.37
N PRO A 79 41.30 15.49 -12.39
CA PRO A 79 40.23 15.41 -11.39
C PRO A 79 38.80 15.50 -11.91
N THR A 80 38.56 15.77 -13.21
CA THR A 80 37.21 16.15 -13.67
C THR A 80 36.60 15.42 -14.86
N ALA A 81 37.25 14.49 -15.57
CA ALA A 81 36.57 13.65 -16.59
C ALA A 81 37.48 12.69 -17.39
N SER A 82 38.80 12.71 -17.21
CA SER A 82 39.68 11.98 -18.13
C SER A 82 40.95 11.47 -17.47
N ILE A 83 41.30 10.24 -17.80
CA ILE A 83 42.58 9.62 -17.46
C ILE A 83 43.44 9.68 -18.72
N LEU A 84 44.61 10.29 -18.60
CA LEU A 84 45.62 10.32 -19.64
C LEU A 84 46.64 9.22 -19.35
N LEU A 85 46.83 8.33 -20.31
CA LEU A 85 47.93 7.38 -20.28
C LEU A 85 49.03 7.90 -21.19
N PHE A 86 50.27 7.88 -20.71
CA PHE A 86 51.42 8.24 -21.51
C PHE A 86 52.51 7.19 -21.39
N GLY A 87 53.19 6.95 -22.50
CA GLY A 87 54.34 6.06 -22.53
C GLY A 87 53.94 4.59 -22.55
N GLY A 88 54.82 3.73 -22.02
CA GLY A 88 54.56 2.30 -21.91
C GLY A 88 55.56 1.37 -22.60
N LEU A 89 55.23 0.07 -22.61
CA LEU A 89 55.93 -0.96 -23.38
C LEU A 89 54.98 -1.63 -24.39
N SER A 90 55.52 -1.96 -25.56
CA SER A 90 54.88 -2.82 -26.55
C SER A 90 55.92 -3.76 -27.14
N GLY A 91 55.81 -5.07 -26.83
CA GLY A 91 56.79 -6.06 -27.26
C GLY A 91 58.20 -5.79 -26.73
N GLY A 92 58.30 -5.36 -25.47
CA GLY A 92 59.55 -5.03 -24.78
C GLY A 92 60.14 -3.66 -25.14
N VAL A 93 59.51 -2.90 -26.05
CA VAL A 93 60.04 -1.61 -26.52
C VAL A 93 59.31 -0.44 -25.86
N PRO A 94 60.04 0.53 -25.25
CA PRO A 94 59.45 1.78 -24.76
C PRO A 94 58.75 2.55 -25.88
N ILE A 95 57.54 3.01 -25.61
CA ILE A 95 56.75 3.84 -26.52
C ILE A 95 56.50 5.21 -25.93
N ASN A 96 56.19 6.20 -26.78
CA ASN A 96 55.91 7.59 -26.41
C ASN A 96 54.51 8.04 -26.85
N ARG A 97 53.54 7.12 -26.87
CA ARG A 97 52.15 7.39 -27.26
C ARG A 97 51.36 7.94 -26.08
N SER A 98 50.35 8.74 -26.38
CA SER A 98 49.35 9.21 -25.42
C SER A 98 47.99 8.63 -25.75
N PHE A 99 47.24 8.25 -24.73
CA PHE A 99 45.86 7.79 -24.81
C PHE A 99 45.03 8.59 -23.82
N ARG A 100 43.79 8.89 -24.21
CA ARG A 100 42.82 9.52 -23.34
C ARG A 100 41.67 8.56 -23.12
N PHE A 101 41.54 8.08 -21.89
CA PHE A 101 40.32 7.45 -21.42
C PHE A 101 39.42 8.58 -20.92
N THR A 102 38.33 8.83 -21.63
CA THR A 102 37.28 9.73 -21.15
C THR A 102 36.25 8.84 -20.50
N ALA A 103 36.08 9.01 -19.20
CA ALA A 103 34.95 8.44 -18.50
C ALA A 103 33.67 8.91 -19.21
N GLY A 104 32.71 8.00 -19.43
CA GLY A 104 31.33 8.49 -19.53
C GLY A 104 31.05 9.31 -18.27
N ALA A 105 30.27 10.39 -18.37
CA ALA A 105 29.82 11.07 -17.16
C ALA A 105 29.29 10.01 -16.17
N PRO A 106 29.62 10.07 -14.87
CA PRO A 106 28.98 9.17 -13.91
C PRO A 106 27.48 9.32 -14.14
N VAL A 107 26.81 8.22 -14.49
CA VAL A 107 25.35 8.20 -14.54
C VAL A 107 24.91 8.32 -13.09
N SER A 108 24.73 9.56 -12.64
CA SER A 108 24.11 9.82 -11.35
C SER A 108 22.74 9.19 -11.41
N ASN A 109 22.43 8.34 -10.43
CA ASN A 109 21.10 7.77 -10.29
C ASN A 109 20.05 8.89 -10.36
N GLN A 110 19.09 8.72 -11.26
CA GLN A 110 17.96 9.61 -11.47
C GLN A 110 16.77 9.01 -10.75
N PRO A 111 16.08 9.78 -9.89
CA PRO A 111 14.96 9.23 -9.14
C PRO A 111 13.85 8.75 -10.08
N PRO A 112 13.04 7.79 -9.64
CA PRO A 112 11.89 7.34 -10.40
C PRO A 112 10.86 8.46 -10.55
N ALA A 113 9.94 8.30 -11.47
CA ALA A 113 8.72 9.09 -11.59
C ALA A 113 7.51 8.25 -11.21
N VAL A 114 6.54 8.85 -10.52
CA VAL A 114 5.25 8.23 -10.21
C VAL A 114 4.14 9.28 -10.32
N ALA A 115 3.00 8.88 -10.88
CA ALA A 115 1.83 9.73 -11.03
C ALA A 115 0.54 8.94 -10.80
N ALA A 116 -0.47 9.59 -10.23
CA ALA A 116 -1.83 9.05 -10.12
C ALA A 116 -2.69 9.58 -11.27
N ASN A 117 -3.54 8.72 -11.84
CA ASN A 117 -4.43 9.08 -12.94
C ASN A 117 -5.58 9.99 -12.48
N ASN A 118 -6.01 9.82 -11.23
CA ASN A 118 -7.05 10.67 -10.63
C ASN A 118 -6.49 11.38 -9.40
N ALA A 119 -6.65 12.70 -9.34
CA ALA A 119 -6.30 13.52 -8.17
C ALA A 119 -7.28 13.33 -7.00
N SER A 120 -8.48 12.81 -7.28
CA SER A 120 -9.51 12.48 -6.30
C SER A 120 -10.32 11.28 -6.78
N VAL A 121 -10.71 10.41 -5.85
CA VAL A 121 -11.68 9.33 -6.09
C VAL A 121 -12.78 9.38 -5.03
N SER A 122 -14.02 9.07 -5.41
CA SER A 122 -15.15 8.91 -4.49
C SER A 122 -15.62 7.48 -4.52
N THR A 123 -16.06 6.98 -3.37
CA THR A 123 -16.67 5.67 -3.24
C THR A 123 -17.69 5.70 -2.11
N ASN A 124 -18.63 4.76 -2.15
CA ASN A 124 -19.49 4.53 -1.00
C ASN A 124 -18.76 3.68 0.04
N GLU A 125 -19.07 3.84 1.31
CA GLU A 125 -18.64 2.87 2.32
C GLU A 125 -19.14 1.44 2.01
N GLY A 126 -18.52 0.46 2.65
CA GLY A 126 -18.79 -0.96 2.36
C GLY A 126 -18.26 -1.44 1.00
N THR A 127 -17.65 -0.56 0.21
CA THR A 127 -17.01 -0.88 -1.07
C THR A 127 -15.52 -0.54 -1.05
N ASN A 128 -14.79 -0.94 -2.09
CA ASN A 128 -13.38 -0.60 -2.21
C ASN A 128 -13.22 0.68 -3.04
N ALA A 129 -12.54 1.66 -2.47
CA ALA A 129 -11.96 2.74 -3.27
C ALA A 129 -10.87 2.16 -4.18
N ALA A 130 -10.75 2.70 -5.39
CA ALA A 130 -9.74 2.29 -6.35
C ALA A 130 -9.18 3.48 -7.13
N ASN A 131 -7.90 3.39 -7.49
CA ASN A 131 -7.21 4.36 -8.34
C ASN A 131 -6.13 3.64 -9.16
N THR A 132 -5.64 4.28 -10.20
CA THR A 132 -4.55 3.77 -11.04
C THR A 132 -3.55 4.87 -11.33
N GLY A 133 -2.41 4.50 -11.88
CA GLY A 133 -1.41 5.48 -12.29
C GLY A 133 -0.25 4.86 -13.03
N THR A 134 0.80 5.65 -13.20
CA THR A 134 2.02 5.26 -13.91
C THR A 134 3.24 5.43 -13.05
N TYR A 135 4.28 4.66 -13.34
CA TYR A 135 5.61 4.84 -12.78
C TYR A 135 6.68 4.44 -13.80
N SER A 136 7.86 5.03 -13.68
CA SER A 136 8.99 4.75 -14.56
C SER A 136 10.30 5.15 -13.90
N ASP A 137 11.39 4.53 -14.31
CA ASP A 137 12.72 4.95 -13.90
C ASP A 137 13.55 5.34 -15.14
N PRO A 138 14.20 6.52 -15.16
CA PRO A 138 15.01 6.95 -16.31
C PRO A 138 16.23 6.08 -16.60
N ASP A 139 16.79 5.44 -15.56
CA ASP A 139 17.98 4.59 -15.66
C ASP A 139 17.60 3.12 -15.90
N GLY A 140 16.31 2.79 -15.81
CA GLY A 140 15.77 1.45 -16.03
C GLY A 140 15.84 0.57 -14.79
N ASP A 141 16.03 1.19 -13.62
CA ASP A 141 16.11 0.48 -12.36
C ASP A 141 14.77 -0.12 -11.93
N ALA A 142 14.85 -1.17 -11.11
CA ALA A 142 13.67 -1.84 -10.59
C ALA A 142 13.01 -0.98 -9.51
N VAL A 143 11.82 -0.46 -9.79
CA VAL A 143 11.07 0.39 -8.85
C VAL A 143 10.16 -0.45 -7.94
N THR A 144 10.28 -0.23 -6.63
CA THR A 144 9.37 -0.74 -5.61
C THR A 144 8.31 0.30 -5.27
N LEU A 145 7.03 -0.12 -5.23
CA LEU A 145 5.90 0.74 -4.89
C LEU A 145 5.38 0.45 -3.47
N SER A 146 5.01 1.50 -2.74
CA SER A 146 4.29 1.41 -1.46
C SER A 146 3.19 2.47 -1.37
N ALA A 147 2.20 2.24 -0.51
CA ALA A 147 1.09 3.15 -0.29
C ALA A 147 0.94 3.48 1.20
N SER A 148 0.56 4.73 1.51
CA SER A 148 0.30 5.15 2.89
C SER A 148 -0.95 4.52 3.51
N ALA A 149 -1.89 4.08 2.69
CA ALA A 149 -3.10 3.34 3.06
C ALA A 149 -3.54 2.46 1.89
N GLY A 150 -4.21 1.34 2.18
CA GLY A 150 -4.61 0.35 1.18
C GLY A 150 -3.44 -0.42 0.58
N THR A 151 -3.69 -1.02 -0.58
CA THR A 151 -2.76 -1.89 -1.28
C THR A 151 -2.47 -1.32 -2.66
N VAL A 152 -1.20 -1.12 -2.98
CA VAL A 152 -0.72 -0.80 -4.33
C VAL A 152 -0.07 -2.03 -4.96
N VAL A 153 -0.33 -2.26 -6.24
CA VAL A 153 0.20 -3.37 -7.03
C VAL A 153 0.81 -2.79 -8.31
N SER A 154 2.07 -3.15 -8.59
CA SER A 154 2.65 -2.94 -9.92
C SER A 154 2.07 -3.95 -10.90
N ASN A 155 1.65 -3.48 -12.07
CA ASN A 155 1.11 -4.32 -13.13
C ASN A 155 2.23 -4.88 -14.06
N GLY A 156 3.49 -4.48 -13.84
CA GLY A 156 4.64 -4.94 -14.63
C GLY A 156 4.81 -4.28 -16.01
N ASP A 157 3.98 -3.31 -16.36
CA ASP A 157 3.96 -2.60 -17.65
C ASP A 157 4.18 -1.08 -17.50
N GLY A 158 4.73 -0.65 -16.35
CA GLY A 158 4.88 0.77 -16.00
C GLY A 158 3.61 1.40 -15.44
N THR A 159 2.55 0.62 -15.22
CA THR A 159 1.33 1.07 -14.53
C THR A 159 1.16 0.42 -13.17
N TRP A 160 0.40 1.08 -12.30
CA TRP A 160 0.04 0.56 -11.00
C TRP A 160 -1.46 0.64 -10.75
N SER A 161 -1.95 -0.28 -9.93
CA SER A 161 -3.33 -0.36 -9.45
C SER A 161 -3.34 -0.22 -7.94
N TRP A 162 -4.27 0.56 -7.40
CA TRP A 162 -4.44 0.75 -5.96
C TRP A 162 -5.88 0.44 -5.54
N SER A 163 -6.03 -0.20 -4.38
CA SER A 163 -7.33 -0.40 -3.75
C SER A 163 -7.26 -0.31 -2.22
N ASN A 164 -8.31 0.22 -1.61
CA ASN A 164 -8.49 0.24 -0.17
C ASN A 164 -9.96 0.01 0.18
N PRO A 165 -10.29 -0.91 1.11
CA PRO A 165 -11.63 -0.96 1.70
C PRO A 165 -11.97 0.43 2.27
N ALA A 166 -13.12 0.97 1.86
CA ALA A 166 -13.56 2.26 2.36
C ALA A 166 -13.90 2.14 3.86
N PRO A 167 -13.41 3.05 4.72
CA PRO A 167 -13.88 3.17 6.09
C PRO A 167 -15.36 3.58 6.13
N ASP A 168 -15.88 3.67 7.35
CA ASP A 168 -17.14 4.33 7.67
C ASP A 168 -17.17 5.79 7.16
N GLY A 169 -18.27 6.17 6.51
CA GLY A 169 -18.51 7.47 5.91
C GLY A 169 -19.50 8.32 6.73
N PRO A 170 -19.51 9.66 6.56
CA PRO A 170 -18.75 10.43 5.59
C PRO A 170 -17.31 10.67 6.04
N ALA A 171 -16.35 10.35 5.18
CA ALA A 171 -14.93 10.50 5.48
C ALA A 171 -14.14 11.05 4.29
N SER A 172 -13.03 11.73 4.58
CA SER A 172 -12.07 12.15 3.55
C SER A 172 -10.64 12.04 4.04
N TYR A 173 -9.76 11.47 3.22
CA TYR A 173 -8.35 11.27 3.53
C TYR A 173 -7.48 11.33 2.27
N ASN A 174 -6.18 11.53 2.45
CA ASN A 174 -5.20 11.50 1.36
C ASN A 174 -4.44 10.17 1.36
N VAL A 175 -4.11 9.70 0.16
CA VAL A 175 -3.28 8.52 -0.07
C VAL A 175 -2.04 8.96 -0.85
N THR A 176 -0.88 8.56 -0.35
CA THR A 176 0.41 8.78 -1.02
C THR A 176 0.96 7.45 -1.51
N ILE A 177 1.26 7.39 -2.80
CA ILE A 177 2.01 6.31 -3.44
C ILE A 177 3.48 6.73 -3.51
N THR A 178 4.38 5.88 -3.06
CA THR A 178 5.83 6.10 -3.08
C THR A 178 6.48 5.10 -4.03
N ALA A 179 7.33 5.61 -4.93
CA ALA A 179 8.23 4.84 -5.79
C ALA A 179 9.66 4.99 -5.28
N ASP A 180 10.37 3.86 -5.15
CA ASP A 180 11.75 3.77 -4.68
C ASP A 180 12.55 2.87 -5.63
N ASP A 181 13.67 3.36 -6.15
CA ASP A 181 14.55 2.64 -7.09
C ASP A 181 15.58 1.72 -6.40
N GLY A 182 15.66 1.75 -5.06
CA GLY A 182 16.65 0.98 -4.29
C GLY A 182 18.09 1.50 -4.39
N ASN A 183 18.32 2.55 -5.19
CA ASN A 183 19.58 3.25 -5.42
C ASN A 183 19.57 4.67 -4.81
N GLY A 184 18.61 4.93 -3.92
CA GLY A 184 18.49 6.17 -3.15
C GLY A 184 17.62 7.25 -3.81
N GLY A 185 17.05 6.98 -4.99
CA GLY A 185 16.07 7.85 -5.63
C GLY A 185 14.65 7.45 -5.25
N THR A 186 13.84 8.45 -4.90
CA THR A 186 12.43 8.25 -4.54
C THR A 186 11.55 9.33 -5.14
N ALA A 187 10.29 8.98 -5.39
CA ALA A 187 9.25 9.93 -5.81
C ALA A 187 7.89 9.56 -5.21
N THR A 188 7.00 10.54 -5.13
CA THR A 188 5.66 10.35 -4.57
C THR A 188 4.56 10.97 -5.43
N ALA A 189 3.38 10.35 -5.38
CA ALA A 189 2.14 10.87 -5.95
C ALA A 189 1.04 10.80 -4.90
N THR A 190 0.26 11.87 -4.76
CA THR A 190 -0.83 11.94 -3.77
C THR A 190 -2.17 12.18 -4.45
N PHE A 191 -3.21 11.52 -3.95
CA PHE A 191 -4.60 11.77 -4.33
C PHE A 191 -5.51 11.72 -3.10
N SER A 192 -6.68 12.36 -3.22
CA SER A 192 -7.71 12.36 -2.17
C SER A 192 -8.73 11.23 -2.38
N VAL A 193 -9.24 10.69 -1.28
CA VAL A 193 -10.33 9.72 -1.26
C VAL A 193 -11.47 10.34 -0.46
N THR A 194 -12.66 10.33 -1.04
CA THR A 194 -13.90 10.69 -0.35
C THR A 194 -14.75 9.44 -0.22
N VAL A 195 -15.29 9.23 0.97
CA VAL A 195 -16.19 8.13 1.28
C VAL A 195 -17.54 8.70 1.63
N ASP A 196 -18.55 8.29 0.85
CA ASP A 196 -19.94 8.69 1.03
C ASP A 196 -20.64 7.70 1.98
N ASN A 197 -21.37 8.25 2.97
CA ASN A 197 -22.27 7.48 3.85
C ASN A 197 -23.41 6.86 3.03
N VAL A 198 -23.83 5.65 3.37
CA VAL A 198 -24.93 4.92 2.76
C VAL A 198 -25.87 4.40 3.84
N ALA A 199 -27.07 4.97 3.88
CA ALA A 199 -28.11 4.58 4.82
C ALA A 199 -28.36 3.06 4.93
N PRO A 200 -28.86 2.57 6.08
CA PRO A 200 -29.08 1.15 6.31
C PRO A 200 -30.05 0.51 5.29
N THR A 201 -29.72 -0.66 4.75
CA THR A 201 -30.43 -1.19 3.56
C THR A 201 -31.41 -2.34 3.83
N SER A 202 -31.18 -3.16 4.86
CA SER A 202 -31.94 -4.41 5.08
C SER A 202 -32.69 -4.41 6.41
N VAL A 203 -33.77 -3.63 6.56
CA VAL A 203 -34.54 -3.57 7.81
C VAL A 203 -35.71 -4.58 7.82
N GLY A 204 -35.51 -5.71 8.51
CA GLY A 204 -36.56 -6.67 8.83
C GLY A 204 -37.06 -6.51 10.26
N VAL A 205 -38.38 -6.38 10.46
CA VAL A 205 -38.98 -6.27 11.80
C VAL A 205 -39.90 -7.46 12.08
N SER A 206 -39.70 -8.10 13.22
CA SER A 206 -40.48 -9.24 13.69
C SER A 206 -41.03 -8.98 15.09
N ASN A 207 -42.06 -9.71 15.49
CA ASN A 207 -42.62 -9.61 16.83
C ASN A 207 -42.99 -10.98 17.43
N SER A 208 -43.09 -11.04 18.75
CA SER A 208 -43.44 -12.25 19.51
C SER A 208 -44.96 -12.47 19.68
N GLY A 209 -45.80 -11.81 18.88
CA GLY A 209 -47.25 -11.92 18.95
C GLY A 209 -47.78 -13.26 18.40
N PRO A 210 -49.06 -13.58 18.66
CA PRO A 210 -50.02 -12.79 19.44
C PRO A 210 -49.73 -12.78 20.95
N VAL A 211 -50.11 -11.69 21.63
CA VAL A 211 -50.02 -11.56 23.10
C VAL A 211 -51.37 -11.17 23.69
N ASN A 212 -51.62 -11.45 24.97
CA ASN A 212 -52.84 -10.98 25.65
C ASN A 212 -52.76 -9.48 25.97
N THR A 213 -53.92 -8.83 26.08
CA THR A 213 -54.04 -7.44 26.54
C THR A 213 -53.25 -7.19 27.84
N GLY A 214 -52.44 -6.13 27.84
CA GLY A 214 -51.57 -5.76 28.97
C GLY A 214 -50.23 -6.52 29.05
N SER A 215 -50.04 -7.59 28.27
CA SER A 215 -48.74 -8.27 28.16
C SER A 215 -47.81 -7.55 27.19
N ALA A 216 -46.50 -7.69 27.41
CA ALA A 216 -45.48 -7.17 26.51
C ALA A 216 -45.32 -8.06 25.27
N ALA A 217 -45.32 -7.45 24.08
CA ALA A 217 -44.82 -8.05 22.86
C ALA A 217 -43.37 -7.60 22.63
N THR A 218 -42.47 -8.54 22.38
CA THR A 218 -41.09 -8.24 22.01
C THR A 218 -41.02 -7.96 20.53
N ILE A 219 -40.47 -6.81 20.17
CA ILE A 219 -40.17 -6.39 18.80
C ILE A 219 -38.68 -6.60 18.58
N THR A 220 -38.32 -7.29 17.50
CA THR A 220 -36.92 -7.57 17.14
C THR A 220 -36.64 -7.09 15.73
N VAL A 221 -35.56 -6.34 15.59
CA VAL A 221 -35.10 -5.74 14.35
C VAL A 221 -33.87 -6.49 13.87
N ASN A 222 -33.83 -6.84 12.59
CA ASN A 222 -32.63 -7.28 11.91
C ASN A 222 -32.32 -6.23 10.84
N ALA A 223 -31.26 -5.46 11.04
CA ALA A 223 -30.81 -4.43 10.13
C ALA A 223 -29.33 -4.61 9.81
N THR A 224 -28.91 -4.14 8.63
CA THR A 224 -27.50 -4.11 8.23
C THR A 224 -27.20 -2.78 7.57
N ASP A 225 -25.99 -2.31 7.81
CA ASP A 225 -25.39 -1.18 7.12
C ASP A 225 -24.30 -1.64 6.15
N PRO A 226 -24.13 -1.02 4.96
CA PRO A 226 -22.97 -1.25 4.09
C PRO A 226 -21.59 -1.15 4.76
N ALA A 227 -21.36 -0.21 5.69
CA ALA A 227 -20.12 -0.11 6.47
C ALA A 227 -19.99 -1.23 7.53
N GLY A 228 -21.05 -1.98 7.77
CA GLY A 228 -21.05 -3.21 8.56
C GLY A 228 -20.78 -2.93 10.04
N ALA A 229 -19.73 -3.53 10.60
CA ALA A 229 -19.41 -3.34 12.01
C ALA A 229 -18.66 -2.02 12.30
N ASN A 230 -18.21 -1.33 11.26
CA ASN A 230 -17.54 -0.04 11.40
C ASN A 230 -18.55 1.10 11.62
N ASP A 231 -19.82 0.86 11.31
CA ASP A 231 -20.93 1.78 11.49
C ASP A 231 -22.03 1.15 12.40
N PRO A 232 -22.01 1.43 13.71
CA PRO A 232 -22.94 0.83 14.66
C PRO A 232 -24.34 1.48 14.64
N LEU A 233 -25.33 0.72 14.20
CA LEU A 233 -26.72 1.14 14.16
C LEU A 233 -27.38 1.42 15.52
N SER A 234 -28.30 2.38 15.54
CA SER A 234 -29.22 2.65 16.64
C SER A 234 -30.68 2.45 16.24
N TYR A 235 -31.52 2.08 17.22
CA TYR A 235 -32.90 1.66 17.00
C TYR A 235 -33.87 2.46 17.86
N SER A 236 -34.93 2.97 17.26
CA SER A 236 -36.06 3.60 17.94
C SER A 236 -37.38 2.93 17.56
N PHE A 237 -38.30 2.79 18.50
CA PHE A 237 -39.57 2.05 18.35
C PHE A 237 -40.74 2.97 18.68
N ASP A 238 -41.64 3.11 17.71
CA ASP A 238 -42.92 3.81 17.77
C ASP A 238 -44.00 2.74 17.94
N CYS A 239 -44.36 2.50 19.20
CA CYS A 239 -45.21 1.40 19.62
C CYS A 239 -46.69 1.64 19.30
N ASP A 240 -47.15 2.88 19.17
CA ASP A 240 -48.56 3.20 18.94
C ASP A 240 -48.85 3.85 17.57
N ASN A 241 -47.83 4.03 16.74
CA ASN A 241 -47.89 4.56 15.38
C ASN A 241 -48.45 5.98 15.32
N ASP A 242 -48.09 6.82 16.30
CA ASP A 242 -48.45 8.24 16.34
C ASP A 242 -47.34 9.17 15.75
N GLY A 243 -46.19 8.60 15.42
CA GLY A 243 -45.02 9.30 14.88
C GLY A 243 -44.04 9.81 15.94
N VAL A 244 -44.31 9.58 17.22
CA VAL A 244 -43.36 9.69 18.33
C VAL A 244 -42.76 8.31 18.58
N TYR A 245 -41.48 8.27 18.96
CA TYR A 245 -40.81 7.02 19.30
C TYR A 245 -40.71 6.91 20.83
N GLU A 246 -41.37 5.93 21.43
CA GLU A 246 -41.44 5.76 22.89
C GLU A 246 -40.18 5.11 23.47
N ILE A 247 -39.48 4.32 22.66
CA ILE A 247 -38.31 3.55 23.08
C ILE A 247 -37.15 3.84 22.15
N GLY A 248 -35.99 4.16 22.71
CA GLY A 248 -34.77 4.49 21.97
C GLY A 248 -34.52 6.00 21.89
N PRO A 249 -33.50 6.42 21.12
CA PRO A 249 -32.56 5.56 20.38
C PRO A 249 -31.71 4.69 21.31
N GLN A 250 -31.49 3.43 20.93
CA GLN A 250 -30.66 2.47 21.68
C GLN A 250 -29.84 1.59 20.74
N GLY A 251 -28.68 1.08 21.18
CA GLY A 251 -27.87 0.13 20.39
C GLY A 251 -28.41 -1.30 20.37
N GLY A 252 -29.38 -1.62 21.23
CA GLY A 252 -30.05 -2.92 21.23
C GLY A 252 -31.13 -3.01 20.16
N ASN A 253 -31.09 -4.07 19.35
CA ASN A 253 -32.02 -4.29 18.24
C ASN A 253 -33.40 -4.85 18.67
N SER A 254 -33.75 -4.79 19.95
CA SER A 254 -35.04 -5.29 20.44
C SER A 254 -35.62 -4.42 21.56
N ALA A 255 -36.95 -4.36 21.61
CA ALA A 255 -37.70 -3.60 22.60
C ALA A 255 -39.03 -4.29 22.94
N GLN A 256 -39.67 -3.89 24.04
CA GLN A 256 -40.96 -4.42 24.47
C GLN A 256 -42.05 -3.35 24.40
N CYS A 257 -43.08 -3.58 23.59
CA CYS A 257 -44.29 -2.74 23.54
C CYS A 257 -45.43 -3.40 24.32
N THR A 258 -46.25 -2.60 25.02
CA THR A 258 -47.45 -3.09 25.71
C THR A 258 -48.70 -2.38 25.20
N PHE A 259 -49.83 -3.09 25.16
CA PHE A 259 -51.06 -2.59 24.54
C PHE A 259 -52.25 -2.78 25.49
N ALA A 260 -53.03 -1.72 25.67
CA ALA A 260 -54.10 -1.65 26.66
C ALA A 260 -55.44 -2.24 26.18
N ALA A 261 -55.59 -2.53 24.89
CA ALA A 261 -56.81 -3.10 24.33
C ALA A 261 -56.51 -4.22 23.31
N PRO A 262 -57.48 -5.09 23.02
CA PRO A 262 -57.35 -6.08 21.96
C PRO A 262 -57.37 -5.41 20.58
N GLY A 263 -56.59 -5.93 19.63
CA GLY A 263 -56.52 -5.38 18.27
C GLY A 263 -55.21 -5.71 17.55
N GLY A 264 -55.09 -5.24 16.32
CA GLY A 264 -53.83 -5.24 15.58
C GLY A 264 -53.18 -3.86 15.71
N TYR A 265 -51.94 -3.82 16.19
CA TYR A 265 -51.17 -2.59 16.39
C TYR A 265 -49.96 -2.59 15.46
N THR A 266 -49.87 -1.59 14.59
CA THR A 266 -48.65 -1.37 13.81
C THR A 266 -47.61 -0.73 14.72
N VAL A 267 -46.42 -1.33 14.77
CA VAL A 267 -45.25 -0.75 15.42
C VAL A 267 -44.28 -0.34 14.32
N ASN A 268 -43.87 0.92 14.30
CA ASN A 268 -42.80 1.37 13.41
C ASN A 268 -41.46 1.35 14.14
N VAL A 269 -40.40 1.16 13.36
CA VAL A 269 -39.03 1.17 13.83
C VAL A 269 -38.23 2.12 12.93
N LEU A 270 -37.44 2.98 13.56
CA LEU A 270 -36.39 3.77 12.91
C LEU A 270 -35.04 3.13 13.23
N VAL A 271 -34.25 2.92 12.19
CA VAL A 271 -32.85 2.51 12.25
C VAL A 271 -32.02 3.67 11.74
N ASP A 272 -31.02 4.09 12.51
CA ASP A 272 -30.17 5.25 12.22
C ASP A 272 -28.70 4.81 12.34
N ASP A 273 -27.89 5.14 11.33
CA ASP A 273 -26.45 4.87 11.29
C ASP A 273 -25.64 5.82 12.19
N GLY A 274 -26.16 7.01 12.50
CA GLY A 274 -25.46 8.04 13.25
C GLY A 274 -24.72 9.04 12.36
N ASP A 275 -24.68 8.79 11.06
CA ASP A 275 -24.06 9.59 10.00
C ASP A 275 -25.08 10.21 9.03
N GLY A 276 -26.34 10.23 9.48
CA GLY A 276 -27.45 10.92 8.83
C GLY A 276 -28.24 10.05 7.85
N GLY A 277 -27.86 8.79 7.68
CA GLY A 277 -28.65 7.81 6.96
C GLY A 277 -29.62 7.10 7.90
N THR A 278 -30.84 6.91 7.42
CA THR A 278 -31.91 6.29 8.20
C THR A 278 -32.70 5.34 7.34
N ALA A 279 -33.27 4.33 7.99
CA ALA A 279 -34.17 3.38 7.39
C ALA A 279 -35.31 3.03 8.35
N THR A 280 -36.47 2.74 7.80
CA THR A 280 -37.66 2.41 8.60
C THR A 280 -38.15 1.01 8.30
N GLY A 281 -38.66 0.33 9.32
CA GLY A 281 -39.38 -0.94 9.18
C GLY A 281 -40.65 -0.93 10.03
N SER A 282 -41.54 -1.89 9.83
CA SER A 282 -42.73 -2.03 10.67
C SER A 282 -43.18 -3.47 10.81
N THR A 283 -43.97 -3.73 11.84
CA THR A 283 -44.62 -5.01 12.06
C THR A 283 -45.98 -4.81 12.70
N VAL A 284 -46.90 -5.78 12.54
CA VAL A 284 -48.22 -5.73 13.16
C VAL A 284 -48.25 -6.73 14.33
N VAL A 285 -48.46 -6.22 15.53
CA VAL A 285 -48.66 -7.02 16.74
C VAL A 285 -50.13 -7.31 16.91
N THR A 286 -50.48 -8.59 16.96
CA THR A 286 -51.84 -9.03 17.31
C THR A 286 -51.98 -9.13 18.83
N VAL A 287 -52.98 -8.46 19.39
CA VAL A 287 -53.29 -8.45 20.82
C VAL A 287 -54.67 -9.06 21.05
N ASP A 288 -54.69 -10.17 21.78
CA ASP A 288 -55.91 -10.89 22.11
C ASP A 288 -56.59 -10.31 23.35
N ALA A 289 -57.91 -10.53 23.41
CA ALA A 289 -58.68 -10.24 24.61
C ALA A 289 -58.15 -11.01 25.82
N PRO A 290 -58.18 -10.42 27.04
CA PRO A 290 -57.72 -11.13 28.22
C PRO A 290 -58.48 -12.45 28.37
N LEU A 291 -57.74 -13.52 28.69
CA LEU A 291 -58.36 -14.81 28.97
C LEU A 291 -59.41 -14.65 30.09
N PRO A 292 -60.61 -15.23 29.96
CA PRO A 292 -61.63 -15.13 30.99
C PRO A 292 -61.12 -15.71 32.31
N THR A 293 -61.13 -14.89 33.37
CA THR A 293 -60.55 -15.24 34.68
C THR A 293 -61.44 -16.18 35.50
N ASN A 294 -62.70 -16.38 35.09
CA ASN A 294 -63.67 -17.22 35.78
C ASN A 294 -64.27 -18.26 34.83
N LYS A 295 -64.49 -19.50 35.33
CA LYS A 295 -65.19 -20.59 34.64
C LYS A 295 -66.62 -20.21 34.20
N SER A 296 -67.16 -19.10 34.73
CA SER A 296 -68.46 -18.51 34.39
C SER A 296 -68.44 -17.66 33.11
N ASP A 297 -67.28 -17.16 32.68
CA ASP A 297 -67.14 -16.27 31.51
C ASP A 297 -66.79 -17.02 30.22
N CYS A 298 -66.18 -18.21 30.30
CA CYS A 298 -66.01 -19.08 29.13
C CYS A 298 -67.33 -19.65 28.58
N MET A 299 -68.45 -19.52 29.32
CA MET A 299 -69.78 -19.94 28.86
C MET A 299 -70.63 -18.82 28.26
N LYS A 300 -70.12 -17.58 28.16
CA LYS A 300 -70.85 -16.44 27.57
C LYS A 300 -70.52 -16.16 26.11
N ASN A 301 -69.33 -16.55 25.63
CA ASN A 301 -68.95 -16.41 24.21
C ASN A 301 -69.25 -17.71 23.45
N GLY A 302 -70.52 -17.92 23.13
CA GLY A 302 -71.01 -19.08 22.39
C GLY A 302 -70.50 -19.18 20.95
N ALA A 303 -69.23 -19.54 20.77
CA ALA A 303 -68.75 -20.15 19.53
C ALA A 303 -68.95 -21.67 19.65
N ALA A 304 -69.94 -22.18 18.91
CA ALA A 304 -70.15 -23.60 18.72
C ALA A 304 -68.90 -24.22 18.04
N TYR A 305 -68.48 -25.36 18.57
CA TYR A 305 -67.46 -26.25 17.99
C TYR A 305 -67.82 -26.71 16.58
#